data_AF-A0A7J3WF01-F1
#
_entry.id   AF-A0A7J3WF01-F1
#
_cell.length_a   1.000
_cell.length_b   1.000
_cell.length_c   1.000
_cell.angle_alpha   90.00
_cell.angle_beta   90.00
_cell.angle_gamma   90.00
#
_symmetry.space_group_name_H-M   'P 1'
#
loop_
_entity.id
_entity.type
_entity.pdbx_description
1 polymer ?
#
loop_
_entity_poly.entity_id
_entity_poly.type
_entity_poly.pdbx_seq_one_letter_code
_entity_poly.pdbx_strand_id
1 'polypeptide(L)' 'IDHAPFIVQVKGMGEEVSATELVRAGRLATTVRKNFIIAVPEEGRVRYLLFSWTKI' A
#
# COMPACT_ATOMS: atom_id res chain seq x y z
N ILE A 1 -11.25 5.63 20.02
CA ILE A 1 -11.56 6.13 18.66
C ILE A 1 -10.46 5.59 17.77
N ASP A 2 -10.83 4.67 16.88
CA ASP A 2 -9.90 3.72 16.27
C ASP A 2 -9.00 4.37 15.21
N HIS A 3 -7.71 4.02 15.24
CA HIS A 3 -6.67 4.65 14.43
C HIS A 3 -6.64 4.01 13.04
N ALA A 4 -7.42 4.53 12.08
CA ALA A 4 -7.52 4.12 10.66
C ALA A 4 -6.68 2.88 10.25
N PRO A 5 -7.26 1.69 10.01
CA PRO A 5 -6.52 0.42 9.92
C PRO A 5 -5.59 0.26 8.70
N PHE A 6 -5.72 1.14 7.69
CA PHE A 6 -5.03 1.03 6.41
C PHE A 6 -4.40 2.36 6.00
N ILE A 7 -3.22 2.28 5.39
CA ILE A 7 -2.66 3.34 4.56
C ILE A 7 -2.84 2.91 3.11
N VAL A 8 -3.51 3.74 2.32
CA VAL A 8 -3.81 3.43 0.92
C VAL A 8 -3.06 4.40 0.01
N GLN A 9 -2.30 3.86 -0.92
CA GLN A 9 -1.71 4.62 -2.03
C GLN A 9 -2.46 4.27 -3.32
N VAL A 10 -2.90 5.28 -4.08
CA VAL A 10 -3.55 5.08 -5.37
C VAL A 10 -2.50 5.17 -6.48
N LYS A 11 -2.48 4.19 -7.38
CA LYS A 11 -1.56 4.13 -8.52
C LYS A 11 -2.35 3.87 -9.80
N GLY A 12 -1.99 4.54 -10.88
CA GLY A 12 -2.61 4.31 -12.19
C GLY A 12 -2.23 2.94 -12.77
N MET A 13 -3.07 2.44 -13.66
CA MET A 13 -2.72 1.26 -14.47
C MET A 13 -1.49 1.56 -15.34
N GLY A 14 -0.47 0.70 -15.26
CA GLY A 14 0.80 0.87 -15.98
C GLY A 14 1.77 1.86 -15.34
N GLU A 15 1.42 2.44 -14.19
CA GLU A 15 2.36 3.28 -13.44
C GLU A 15 3.44 2.41 -12.79
N GLU A 16 4.70 2.74 -13.04
CA GLU A 16 5.81 2.04 -12.41
C GLU A 16 5.86 2.35 -10.92
N VAL A 17 6.13 1.32 -10.12
CA VAL A 17 6.36 1.45 -8.68
C VAL A 17 7.77 1.00 -8.38
N SER A 18 8.60 1.94 -7.92
CA SER A 18 9.99 1.64 -7.57
C SER A 18 10.07 0.87 -6.25
N ALA A 19 11.08 0.00 -6.12
CA ALA A 19 11.34 -0.72 -4.87
C ALA A 19 11.57 0.23 -3.68
N THR A 20 12.25 1.37 -3.92
CA THR A 20 12.50 2.40 -2.91
C THR A 20 11.21 3.04 -2.40
N GLU A 21 10.22 3.23 -3.27
CA GLU A 21 8.90 3.75 -2.91
C GLU A 21 8.14 2.75 -2.02
N LEU A 22 8.14 1.46 -2.38
CA LEU A 22 7.56 0.40 -1.55
C LEU A 22 8.22 0.29 -0.18
N VAL A 23 9.54 0.37 -0.10
CA VAL A 23 10.27 0.33 1.19
C VAL A 23 9.92 1.55 2.05
N ARG A 24 9.83 2.75 1.46
CA ARG A 24 9.43 3.97 2.20
C ARG A 24 8.00 3.85 2.71
N ALA A 25 7.06 3.42 1.87
CA ALA A 25 5.68 3.21 2.25
C ALA A 25 5.53 2.12 3.33
N GLY A 26 6.27 1.02 3.20
CA GLY A 26 6.34 -0.06 4.18
C GLY A 26 6.87 0.41 5.54
N ARG A 27 7.95 1.22 5.56
CA ARG A 27 8.50 1.82 6.80
C ARG A 27 7.52 2.77 7.48
N LEU A 28 6.81 3.58 6.69
CA LEU A 28 5.75 4.45 7.20
C LEU A 28 4.66 3.62 7.87
N ALA A 29 4.21 2.55 7.21
CA ALA A 29 3.14 1.69 7.68
C ALA A 29 3.51 0.83 8.90
N THR A 30 4.75 0.34 8.98
CA THR A 30 5.24 -0.43 10.16
C THR A 30 5.33 0.43 11.41
N THR A 31 5.70 1.72 11.28
CA THR A 31 5.80 2.65 12.42
C THR A 31 4.45 2.85 13.11
N VAL A 32 3.35 2.78 12.36
CA VAL A 32 1.98 2.95 12.88
C VAL A 32 1.22 1.63 13.03
N ARG A 33 1.87 0.48 12.78
CA ARG A 33 1.27 -0.88 12.77
C ARG A 33 0.02 -0.99 11.88
N LYS A 34 0.02 -0.30 10.74
CA LYS A 34 -1.09 -0.32 9.78
C LYS A 34 -0.71 -1.12 8.55
N ASN A 35 -1.70 -1.74 7.92
CA ASN A 35 -1.49 -2.43 6.65
C ASN A 35 -1.36 -1.41 5.52
N PHE A 36 -0.35 -1.60 4.67
CA PHE A 36 -0.15 -0.78 3.48
C PHE A 36 -0.81 -1.44 2.27
N ILE A 37 -1.63 -0.67 1.55
CA ILE A 37 -2.37 -1.13 0.38
C ILE A 37 -2.07 -0.22 -0.80
N ILE A 38 -1.84 -0.80 -1.97
CA ILE A 38 -1.90 -0.07 -3.25
C ILE A 38 -3.24 -0.35 -3.91
N ALA A 39 -4.01 0.70 -4.17
CA ALA A 39 -5.25 0.65 -4.94
C ALA A 39 -4.97 1.03 -6.38
N VAL A 40 -5.32 0.15 -7.31
CA VAL A 40 -5.19 0.35 -8.75
C VAL A 40 -6.59 0.36 -9.37
N PRO A 41 -7.14 1.53 -9.72
CA PRO A 41 -8.43 1.61 -10.40
C PRO A 41 -8.27 1.12 -11.84
N GLU A 42 -9.13 0.19 -12.23
CA GLU A 42 -9.37 -0.28 -13.58
C GLU A 42 -10.83 0.00 -13.95
N GLU A 43 -11.16 0.08 -15.24
CA GLU A 43 -12.51 0.44 -15.71
C GLU A 43 -13.61 -0.38 -14.99
N GLY A 44 -14.33 0.28 -14.08
CA GLY A 44 -15.42 -0.31 -13.29
C GLY A 44 -15.01 -1.15 -12.07
N ARG A 45 -13.72 -1.30 -11.74
CA ARG A 45 -13.26 -2.08 -10.59
C ARG A 45 -11.98 -1.54 -9.97
N VAL A 46 -11.79 -1.73 -8.67
CA VAL A 46 -10.52 -1.38 -8.00
C VAL A 46 -9.81 -2.65 -7.58
N ARG A 47 -8.56 -2.82 -8.03
CA ARG A 47 -7.69 -3.89 -7.55
C ARG A 47 -6.90 -3.39 -6.35
N TYR A 48 -6.83 -4.19 -5.30
CA TYR A 48 -6.07 -3.88 -4.09
C TYR A 48 -4.89 -4.83 -3.95
N LEU A 49 -3.70 -4.29 -3.78
CA LEU A 49 -2.48 -5.04 -3.50
C LEU A 49 -2.10 -4.81 -2.04
N LEU A 50 -2.17 -5.86 -1.22
CA LEU A 50 -1.82 -5.81 0.20
C LEU A 50 -0.34 -6.16 0.38
N PHE A 51 0.39 -5.33 1.13
CA PHE A 51 1.79 -5.60 1.45
C PHE A 51 1.92 -5.93 2.94
N SER A 52 2.43 -7.12 3.23
CA SER A 52 2.81 -7.55 4.58
C SER A 52 4.32 -7.65 4.68
N TRP A 53 4.91 -7.01 5.69
CA TRP A 53 6.32 -7.20 5.99
C TRP A 53 6.53 -8.60 6.58
N THR A 54 7.31 -9.44 5.91
CA THR A 54 7.73 -10.72 6.46
C THR A 54 9.13 -10.58 7.07
N LYS A 55 9.30 -11.13 8.27
CA LYS A 55 10.63 -11.37 8.82
C LYS A 55 10.98 -12.80 8.43
N ILE A 56 11.98 -12.95 7.57
CA ILE A 56 12.52 -14.27 7.19
C ILE A 56 13.23 -14.86 8.39
#